data_AF-A0A838WJL1-F1
#
_entry.id   AF-A0A838WJL1-F1
#
_cell.length_a   1.000
_cell.length_b   1.000
_cell.length_c   1.000
_cell.angle_alpha   90.00
_cell.angle_beta   90.00
_cell.angle_gamma   90.00
#
_symmetry.space_group_name_H-M   'P 1'
#
loop_
_entity.id
_entity.type
_entity.pdbx_description
1 polymer ?
#
loop_
_entity_poly.entity_id
_entity_poly.type
_entity_poly.pdbx_seq_one_letter_code
_entity_poly.pdbx_strand_id
1 'polypeptide(L)'
;TCAVREPRNALRLLGELRESGGTLLALSDAEIEEAQRLLATEAGIIAEFTSAATLAGLIHLSRREDLADQPAVLVITGGRVD
;
A
#
# COMPACT_ATOMS: atom_id res chain seq x y z
N THR A 1 -8.58 -9.88 -9.81
CA THR A 1 -7.99 -11.17 -9.38
C THR A 1 -6.59 -10.92 -8.90
N CYS A 2 -6.15 -11.49 -7.77
CA CYS A 2 -4.79 -11.29 -7.25
C CYS A 2 -3.76 -12.07 -8.09
N ALA A 3 -2.69 -11.42 -8.54
CA ALA A 3 -1.63 -12.03 -9.35
C ALA A 3 -0.84 -13.10 -8.57
N VAL A 4 -0.73 -12.96 -7.24
CA VAL A 4 -0.06 -13.92 -6.36
C VAL A 4 -1.09 -14.56 -5.44
N ARG A 5 -1.51 -15.78 -5.76
CA ARG A 5 -2.50 -16.52 -4.94
C ARG A 5 -1.88 -17.23 -3.74
N GLU A 6 -0.62 -17.66 -3.87
CA GLU A 6 0.10 -18.43 -2.85
C GLU A 6 1.46 -17.78 -2.56
N PRO A 7 1.51 -16.81 -1.62
CA PRO A 7 2.76 -16.14 -1.28
C PRO A 7 3.68 -17.11 -0.53
N ARG A 8 4.90 -17.30 -1.06
CA ARG A 8 5.90 -18.23 -0.49
C ARG A 8 6.19 -18.02 1.00
N ASN A 9 6.13 -16.77 1.47
CA ASN A 9 6.46 -16.40 2.84
C ASN A 9 5.23 -16.07 3.71
N ALA A 10 4.03 -16.54 3.35
CA ALA A 10 2.79 -16.18 4.02
C ALA A 10 2.80 -16.46 5.54
N LEU A 11 3.30 -17.61 5.98
CA LEU A 11 3.34 -17.96 7.40
C LEU A 11 4.29 -17.05 8.19
N ARG A 12 5.44 -16.70 7.60
CA ARG A 12 6.40 -15.77 8.20
C ARG A 12 5.79 -14.37 8.34
N LEU A 13 5.13 -13.87 7.29
CA LEU A 13 4.43 -12.59 7.30
C LEU A 13 3.39 -12.52 8.42
N LEU A 14 2.59 -13.58 8.61
CA LEU A 14 1.60 -13.64 9.69
C LEU A 14 2.24 -13.61 11.09
N GLY A 15 3.44 -14.15 11.26
CA GLY A 15 4.22 -14.01 12.50
C GLY A 15 4.64 -12.57 12.74
N GLU A 16 5.31 -11.97 11.74
CA GLU A 16 5.82 -10.59 11.79
C GLU A 16 4.71 -9.56 12.02
N LEU A 17 3.51 -9.78 11.47
CA LEU A 17 2.34 -8.92 11.70
C LEU A 17 1.86 -8.99 13.15
N ARG A 18 1.79 -10.18 13.74
CA ARG A 18 1.36 -10.34 15.14
C ARG A 18 2.37 -9.72 16.10
N GLU A 19 3.67 -9.93 15.85
CA GLU A 19 4.75 -9.38 16.66
C GLU A 19 4.81 -7.86 16.62
N SER A 20 4.54 -7.26 15.46
CA SER A 20 4.51 -5.80 15.30
C SER A 20 3.18 -5.15 15.70
N GLY A 21 2.14 -5.94 15.98
CA GLY A 21 0.77 -5.41 16.11
C GLY A 21 0.21 -4.82 14.80
N GLY A 22 0.80 -5.20 13.67
CA GLY A 22 0.42 -4.75 12.34
C GLY A 22 -0.87 -5.39 11.82
N THR A 23 -1.29 -4.96 10.64
CA THR A 23 -2.53 -5.41 10.01
C THR A 23 -2.35 -5.75 8.53
N LEU A 24 -3.29 -6.51 7.99
CA LEU A 24 -3.46 -6.75 6.56
C LEU A 24 -4.80 -6.17 6.13
N LEU A 25 -4.81 -5.51 4.98
CA LEU A 25 -6.01 -4.96 4.38
C LEU A 25 -6.05 -5.31 2.90
N ALA A 26 -7.26 -5.47 2.37
CA ALA A 26 -7.52 -5.66 0.96
C ALA A 26 -7.94 -4.34 0.34
N LEU A 27 -7.42 -4.06 -0.85
CA LEU A 27 -7.75 -2.86 -1.63
C LEU A 27 -8.40 -3.28 -2.94
N SER A 28 -9.28 -2.43 -3.44
CA SER A 28 -9.77 -2.53 -4.81
C SER A 28 -8.77 -1.94 -5.81
N ASP A 29 -8.82 -2.42 -7.05
CA ASP A 29 -7.97 -1.88 -8.12
C ASP A 29 -8.17 -0.36 -8.28
N ALA A 30 -9.42 0.12 -8.20
CA ALA A 30 -9.75 1.55 -8.27
C ALA A 30 -9.12 2.40 -7.15
N GLU A 31 -9.01 1.86 -5.93
CA GLU A 31 -8.30 2.55 -4.84
C GLU A 31 -6.80 2.68 -5.15
N ILE A 32 -6.20 1.66 -5.76
CA ILE A 32 -4.79 1.66 -6.14
C ILE A 32 -4.54 2.63 -7.31
N GLU A 33 -5.41 2.65 -8.32
CA GLU A 33 -5.32 3.59 -9.45
C GLU A 33 -5.43 5.05 -9.00
N GLU A 34 -6.34 5.34 -8.06
CA GLU A 34 -6.47 6.69 -7.52
C GLU A 34 -5.21 7.11 -6.75
N ALA A 35 -4.67 6.22 -5.91
CA ALA A 35 -3.42 6.50 -5.21
C ALA A 35 -2.24 6.68 -6.18
N GLN A 36 -2.19 5.91 -7.27
CA GLN A 36 -1.16 6.07 -8.30
C GLN A 36 -1.24 7.45 -8.96
N ARG A 37 -2.46 7.91 -9.27
CA ARG A 37 -2.71 9.25 -9.82
C ARG A 37 -2.24 10.33 -8.86
N LEU A 38 -2.61 10.23 -7.59
CA LEU A 38 -2.22 11.19 -6.55
C LEU A 38 -0.70 11.24 -6.34
N LEU A 39 -0.01 10.10 -6.34
CA LEU A 39 1.46 10.05 -6.29
C LEU A 39 2.07 10.84 -7.46
N ALA A 40 1.53 10.69 -8.67
CA ALA A 40 2.03 11.37 -9.85
C ALA A 40 1.74 12.88 -9.83
N THR A 41 0.51 13.29 -9.49
CA THR A 41 0.07 14.69 -9.61
C THR A 41 0.45 15.55 -8.41
N GLU A 42 0.43 14.99 -7.20
CA GLU A 42 0.67 15.75 -5.96
C GLU A 42 2.10 15.62 -5.44
N ALA A 43 2.71 14.43 -5.60
CA ALA A 43 4.05 14.14 -5.08
C ALA A 43 5.13 14.09 -6.17
N GLY A 44 4.77 14.11 -7.45
CA GLY A 44 5.71 13.96 -8.57
C GLY A 44 6.38 12.58 -8.62
N ILE A 45 5.76 11.55 -8.03
CA ILE A 45 6.28 10.18 -7.96
C ILE A 45 5.50 9.30 -8.93
N ILE A 46 6.18 8.77 -9.95
CA ILE A 46 5.58 7.85 -10.92
C ILE A 46 5.79 6.41 -10.43
N ALA A 47 4.87 5.94 -9.58
CA ALA A 47 4.89 4.59 -9.04
C ALA A 47 4.21 3.58 -9.99
N GLU A 48 4.69 2.34 -10.04
CA GLU A 48 3.95 1.25 -10.67
C GLU A 48 2.71 0.87 -9.83
N PHE A 49 1.78 0.12 -10.42
CA PHE A 49 0.48 -0.21 -9.79
C PHE A 49 0.64 -0.82 -8.38
N THR A 50 1.44 -1.87 -8.24
CA THR A 50 1.64 -2.55 -6.94
C THR A 50 2.33 -1.67 -5.91
N SER A 51 3.17 -0.74 -6.33
CA SER A 51 3.82 0.21 -5.42
C SER A 51 2.85 1.29 -4.93
N ALA A 52 1.89 1.72 -5.75
CA ALA A 52 0.86 2.67 -5.34
C ALA A 52 -0.09 2.12 -4.25
N ALA A 53 -0.15 0.80 -4.08
CA ALA A 53 -0.97 0.15 -3.06
C ALA A 53 -0.64 0.61 -1.62
N THR A 54 0.59 1.05 -1.34
CA THR A 54 0.95 1.55 -0.01
C THR A 54 0.24 2.85 0.32
N LEU A 55 0.13 3.79 -0.63
CA LEU A 55 -0.61 5.03 -0.42
C LEU A 55 -2.12 4.77 -0.35
N ALA A 56 -2.63 3.90 -1.24
CA ALA A 56 -4.03 3.48 -1.19
C ALA A 56 -4.39 2.87 0.18
N GLY A 57 -3.51 2.04 0.73
CA GLY A 57 -3.65 1.47 2.07
C GLY A 57 -3.71 2.54 3.17
N LEU A 58 -2.83 3.53 3.12
CA LEU A 58 -2.83 4.64 4.08
C LEU A 58 -4.13 5.46 4.01
N ILE A 59 -4.59 5.81 2.80
CA ILE A 59 -5.85 6.53 2.58
C ILE A 59 -7.05 5.69 3.06
N HIS A 60 -7.01 4.38 2.85
CA HIS A 60 -8.07 3.48 3.30
C HIS A 60 -8.14 3.41 4.84
N LEU A 61 -6.98 3.37 5.51
CA LEU A 61 -6.89 3.38 6.97
C LEU A 61 -7.31 4.72 7.58
N SER A 62 -6.95 5.85 6.97
CA SER A 62 -7.32 7.18 7.49
C SER A 62 -8.84 7.44 7.51
N ARG A 63 -9.63 6.65 6.80
CA ARG A 63 -11.10 6.69 6.86
C ARG A 63 -11.68 6.15 8.17
N ARG A 64 -10.91 5.37 8.93
CA ARG A 64 -11.34 4.67 10.14
C ARG A 64 -10.47 4.96 11.37
N GLU A 65 -9.26 5.46 11.14
CA GLU A 65 -8.27 5.78 12.18
C GLU A 65 -7.82 7.23 12.04
N ASP A 66 -7.62 7.90 13.16
CA ASP A 66 -6.99 9.22 13.16
C ASP A 66 -5.47 9.05 13.10
N LEU A 67 -4.92 9.39 11.93
CA LEU A 67 -3.49 9.30 11.63
C LEU A 67 -2.81 10.68 11.64
N ALA A 68 -3.50 11.71 12.12
CA ALA A 68 -2.92 13.05 12.23
C ALA A 68 -1.64 13.03 13.09
N ASP A 69 -0.64 13.81 12.68
CA ASP A 69 0.65 13.97 13.35
C ASP A 69 1.49 12.68 13.52
N GLN A 70 1.09 11.57 12.90
CA GLN A 70 1.86 10.32 12.90
C GLN A 70 2.73 10.21 11.63
N PRO A 71 4.06 10.04 11.76
CA PRO A 71 4.91 9.84 10.60
C PRO A 71 4.62 8.47 9.96
N ALA A 72 4.34 8.47 8.66
CA ALA A 72 4.15 7.26 7.87
C ALA A 72 5.26 7.13 6.82
N VAL A 73 5.75 5.91 6.61
CA VAL A 73 6.70 5.57 5.55
C VAL A 73 6.02 4.66 4.55
N LEU A 74 5.96 5.08 3.29
CA LEU A 74 5.38 4.32 2.19
C LEU A 74 6.51 3.72 1.35
N VAL A 75 6.51 2.40 1.18
CA VAL A 75 7.56 1.69 0.44
C VAL A 75 7.17 1.58 -1.04
N ILE A 76 7.83 2.37 -1.87
CA ILE A 76 7.68 2.34 -3.34
C ILE A 76 8.80 1.46 -3.91
N THR A 77 8.48 0.23 -4.31
CA THR A 77 9.48 -0.75 -4.79
C THR A 77 9.80 -0.60 -6.27
N GLY A 78 8.94 0.06 -7.04
CA GLY A 78 9.11 0.22 -8.48
C GLY A 78 8.34 1.42 -9.05
N GLY A 79 8.92 2.03 -10.08
CA GLY A 79 8.33 3.09 -10.88
C GLY A 79 8.70 2.89 -12.35
N ARG A 80 7.83 3.33 -13.25
CA ARG A 80 8.03 3.21 -14.71
C ARG A 80 7.48 4.44 -15.42
N VAL A 81 8.24 4.90 -16.41
CA VAL A 81 7.91 6.06 -17.27
C VAL A 81 7.92 5.69 -18.75
N ASP A 82 8.26 4.44 -19.04
CA ASP A 82 8.34 3.81 -20.35
C ASP A 82 6.98 3.30 -20.83
#